data_AF-A0A162J3F0-F1
#
_entry.id   AF-A0A162J3F0-F1
#
_cell.length_a   1.000
_cell.length_b   1.000
_cell.length_c   1.000
_cell.angle_alpha   90.00
_cell.angle_beta   90.00
_cell.angle_gamma   90.00
#
_symmetry.space_group_name_H-M   'P 1'
#
loop_
_entity.id
_entity.type
_entity.pdbx_description
1 polymer ?
#
loop_
_entity_poly.entity_id
_entity_poly.type
_entity_poly.pdbx_seq_one_letter_code
_entity_poly.pdbx_strand_id
1 'polypeptide(L)'
;MRRVLRSGGIAVVVTPRERHLAEIRERFGMLGIDAGKAERLEEQLTGFMLARRDEIDHPVEMTVPELRAEVLMGPSAHHLDPRALDAALAQQDGTTTVTVAVTVSRFVRA
;
A
#
# COMPACT_ATOMS: atom_id res chain seq x y z
N MET A 1 5.57 18.87 6.25
CA MET A 1 5.22 19.47 4.93
C MET A 1 4.91 20.96 4.96
N ARG A 2 4.22 21.50 5.97
CA ARG A 2 3.85 22.95 6.06
C ARG A 2 5.00 23.93 5.80
N ARG A 3 6.21 23.59 6.26
CA ARG A 3 7.42 24.42 6.09
C ARG A 3 7.87 24.54 4.63
N VAL A 4 7.55 23.55 3.78
CA VAL A 4 8.06 23.45 2.40
C VAL A 4 7.04 23.92 1.37
N LEU A 5 5.76 23.57 1.55
CA LEU A 5 4.70 23.98 0.63
C LEU A 5 4.32 25.45 0.88
N ARG A 6 4.14 26.26 -0.17
CA ARG A 6 3.52 27.60 -0.10
C ARG A 6 2.02 27.50 0.21
N SER A 7 1.39 28.59 0.66
CA SER A 7 -0.09 28.63 0.79
C SER A 7 -0.73 28.34 -0.58
N GLY A 8 -1.82 27.56 -0.59
CA GLY A 8 -2.41 26.97 -1.80
C GLY A 8 -1.63 25.81 -2.42
N GLY A 9 -0.47 25.44 -1.86
CA GLY A 9 0.32 24.29 -2.32
C GLY A 9 -0.36 22.95 -2.01
N ILE A 10 -0.13 21.95 -2.87
CA ILE A 10 -0.83 20.66 -2.81
C ILE A 10 0.11 19.58 -2.29
N ALA A 11 -0.35 18.81 -1.30
CA ALA A 11 0.21 17.52 -0.93
C ALA A 11 -0.70 16.40 -1.47
N VAL A 12 -0.12 15.43 -2.18
CA VAL A 12 -0.82 14.22 -2.61
C VAL A 12 -0.29 13.07 -1.77
N VAL A 13 -1.19 12.36 -1.10
CA VAL A 13 -0.84 11.21 -0.25
C VAL A 13 -1.58 9.98 -0.73
N VAL A 14 -0.86 8.87 -0.85
CA VAL A 14 -1.42 7.56 -1.17
C VAL A 14 -1.38 6.70 0.08
N THR A 15 -2.52 6.18 0.51
CA THR A 15 -2.63 5.27 1.65
C THR A 15 -3.24 3.95 1.19
N PRO A 16 -2.66 2.80 1.58
CA PRO A 16 -3.24 1.51 1.23
C PRO A 16 -4.54 1.29 2.00
N ARG A 17 -5.51 0.61 1.37
CA ARG A 17 -6.77 0.15 1.98
C ARG A 17 -6.69 -1.33 2.36
N GLU A 18 -7.69 -1.85 3.06
CA GLU A 18 -7.71 -3.23 3.57
C GLU A 18 -7.48 -4.29 2.50
N ARG A 19 -7.98 -4.07 1.27
CA ARG A 19 -7.87 -5.00 0.14
C ARG A 19 -6.53 -4.93 -0.60
N HIS A 20 -5.63 -4.02 -0.21
CA HIS A 20 -4.35 -3.87 -0.88
C HIS A 20 -3.49 -5.11 -0.64
N LEU A 21 -3.05 -5.72 -1.74
CA LEU A 21 -2.20 -6.91 -1.77
C LEU A 21 -2.79 -8.08 -0.96
N ALA A 22 -4.12 -8.19 -0.86
CA ALA A 22 -4.78 -9.20 -0.04
C ALA A 22 -4.36 -10.63 -0.45
N GLU A 23 -4.24 -10.88 -1.75
CA GLU A 23 -3.86 -12.17 -2.33
C GLU A 23 -2.46 -12.62 -1.88
N ILE A 24 -1.54 -11.66 -1.71
CA ILE A 24 -0.19 -11.90 -1.20
C ILE A 24 -0.23 -12.05 0.33
N ARG A 25 -0.94 -11.15 1.01
CA ARG A 25 -0.95 -11.09 2.48
C ARG A 25 -1.57 -12.32 3.12
N GLU A 26 -2.68 -12.81 2.59
CA GLU A 26 -3.35 -14.02 3.08
C GLU A 26 -2.48 -15.27 2.88
N ARG A 27 -1.75 -15.33 1.77
CA ARG A 27 -0.89 -16.48 1.44
C ARG A 27 0.42 -16.51 2.23
N PHE A 28 1.02 -15.35 2.48
CA PHE A 28 2.37 -15.26 3.08
C PHE A 28 2.39 -14.67 4.50
N GLY A 29 1.22 -14.48 5.14
CA GLY A 29 1.14 -14.05 6.54
C GLY A 29 1.65 -12.63 6.79
N MET A 30 1.58 -11.77 5.77
CA MET A 30 2.00 -10.36 5.91
C MET A 30 0.99 -9.59 6.78
N LEU A 31 1.48 -8.54 7.45
CA LEU A 31 0.68 -7.73 8.36
C LEU A 31 -0.57 -7.14 7.70
N GLY A 32 -1.63 -7.05 8.51
CA GLY A 32 -2.88 -6.41 8.14
C GLY A 32 -2.71 -4.94 7.80
N ILE A 33 -3.53 -4.43 6.89
CA ILE A 33 -3.69 -2.98 6.71
C ILE A 33 -4.90 -2.55 7.53
N ASP A 34 -4.65 -1.69 8.51
CA ASP A 34 -5.68 -1.11 9.35
C ASP A 34 -6.53 -0.11 8.54
N ALA A 35 -7.84 -0.30 8.58
CA ALA A 35 -8.85 0.54 7.93
C ALA A 35 -8.69 2.02 8.27
N GLY A 36 -8.31 2.35 9.52
CA GLY A 36 -8.23 3.72 10.05
C GLY A 36 -6.97 4.49 9.66
N LYS A 37 -6.14 3.95 8.77
CA LYS A 37 -4.84 4.57 8.42
C LYS A 37 -4.99 5.89 7.67
N ALA A 38 -6.06 6.06 6.90
CA ALA A 38 -6.32 7.28 6.16
C ALA A 38 -6.83 8.41 7.08
N GLU A 39 -7.73 8.08 8.00
CA GLU A 39 -8.34 9.01 8.96
C GLU A 39 -7.29 9.53 9.94
N ARG A 40 -6.44 8.65 10.47
CA ARG A 40 -5.30 9.05 11.33
C ARG A 40 -4.30 9.95 10.63
N LEU A 41 -4.14 9.80 9.30
CA LEU A 41 -3.27 10.68 8.53
C LEU A 41 -3.88 12.09 8.42
N GLU A 42 -5.19 12.21 8.23
CA GLU A 42 -5.87 13.51 8.18
C GLU A 42 -5.71 14.29 9.48
N GLU A 43 -5.87 13.62 10.62
CA GLU A 43 -5.69 14.20 11.96
C GLU A 43 -4.28 14.78 12.15
N GLN A 44 -3.27 14.19 11.50
CA GLN A 44 -1.87 14.60 11.57
C GLN A 44 -1.52 15.76 10.61
N LEU A 45 -2.39 16.10 9.65
CA LEU A 45 -2.13 17.13 8.62
C LEU A 45 -2.70 18.51 9.00
N THR A 46 -2.48 18.94 10.25
CA THR A 46 -2.92 20.25 10.73
C THR A 46 -2.45 21.39 9.81
N GLY A 47 -3.34 22.30 9.43
CA GLY A 47 -3.04 23.41 8.53
C GLY A 47 -3.07 23.06 7.04
N PHE A 48 -3.59 21.89 6.69
CA PHE A 48 -4.05 21.54 5.36
C PHE A 48 -5.56 21.27 5.36
N MET A 49 -6.19 21.42 4.21
CA MET A 49 -7.60 21.09 3.97
C MET A 49 -7.68 19.97 2.93
N LEU A 50 -8.48 18.94 3.20
CA LEU A 50 -8.77 17.89 2.21
C LEU A 50 -9.55 18.49 1.05
N ALA A 51 -8.98 18.44 -0.15
CA ALA A 51 -9.61 18.96 -1.37
C ALA A 51 -10.26 17.86 -2.21
N ARG A 52 -9.68 16.65 -2.22
CA ARG A 52 -10.23 15.51 -2.97
C ARG A 52 -9.73 14.19 -2.42
N ARG A 53 -10.59 13.16 -2.54
CA ARG A 53 -10.26 11.77 -2.28
C ARG A 53 -10.71 10.90 -3.45
N ASP A 54 -9.85 9.97 -3.83
CA ASP A 54 -10.12 8.96 -4.84
C ASP A 54 -9.76 7.59 -4.30
N GLU A 55 -10.68 6.63 -4.41
CA GLU A 55 -10.36 5.23 -4.20
C GLU A 55 -9.99 4.59 -5.54
N ILE A 56 -8.86 3.89 -5.55
CA ILE A 56 -8.36 3.17 -6.71
C ILE A 56 -8.27 1.70 -6.33
N ASP A 57 -8.96 0.86 -7.08
CA ASP A 57 -8.76 -0.59 -7.13
C ASP A 57 -8.21 -0.91 -8.51
N HIS A 58 -7.00 -1.46 -8.57
CA HIS A 58 -6.36 -1.82 -9.82
C HIS A 58 -5.76 -3.23 -9.74
N PRO A 59 -6.18 -4.16 -10.60
CA PRO A 59 -5.53 -5.47 -10.70
C PRO A 59 -4.20 -5.35 -11.43
N VAL A 60 -3.17 -6.01 -10.91
CA VAL A 60 -1.84 -6.11 -11.52
C VAL A 60 -1.45 -7.57 -11.65
N GLU A 61 -1.07 -7.99 -12.84
CA GLU A 61 -0.48 -9.32 -13.05
C GLU A 61 0.98 -9.30 -12.60
N MET A 62 1.32 -10.15 -11.63
CA MET A 62 2.68 -10.28 -11.13
C MET A 62 3.24 -11.67 -11.41
N THR A 63 4.45 -11.70 -11.95
CA THR A 63 5.24 -12.93 -12.07
C THR A 63 5.74 -13.40 -10.70
N VAL A 64 6.17 -14.65 -10.60
CA VAL A 64 6.75 -15.22 -9.36
C VAL A 64 7.93 -14.38 -8.81
N PRO A 65 8.90 -13.92 -9.61
CA PRO A 65 9.97 -13.04 -9.12
C PRO A 65 9.46 -11.69 -8.59
N GLU A 66 8.43 -11.12 -9.21
CA GLU A 66 7.84 -9.84 -8.77
C GLU A 66 7.07 -10.00 -7.46
N LEU A 67 6.30 -11.08 -7.30
CA LEU A 67 5.64 -11.42 -6.02
C LEU A 67 6.66 -11.56 -4.90
N ARG A 68 7.76 -12.27 -5.16
CA ARG A 68 8.86 -12.43 -4.20
C ARG A 68 9.44 -11.09 -3.80
N ALA A 69 9.72 -10.22 -4.77
CA ALA A 69 10.25 -8.89 -4.52
C ALA A 69 9.29 -8.05 -3.68
N GLU A 70 8.00 -8.05 -4.02
CA GLU A 70 6.96 -7.31 -3.29
C GLU A 70 6.87 -7.73 -1.83
N VAL A 71 6.85 -9.05 -1.56
CA VAL A 71 6.84 -9.61 -0.20
C VAL A 71 8.07 -9.16 0.60
N LEU A 72 9.25 -9.18 -0.02
CA LEU A 72 10.52 -8.85 0.63
C LEU A 72 10.77 -7.34 0.82
N MET A 73 10.06 -6.48 0.09
CA MET A 73 10.06 -5.03 0.31
C MET A 73 9.11 -4.61 1.45
N GLY A 74 8.16 -5.49 1.81
CA GLY A 74 7.18 -5.22 2.85
C GLY A 74 7.77 -5.24 4.27
N PRO A 75 7.13 -4.55 5.24
CA PRO A 75 7.60 -4.49 6.62
C PRO A 75 7.64 -5.86 7.33
N SER A 76 6.91 -6.84 6.81
CA SER A 76 6.88 -8.22 7.33
C SER A 76 8.04 -9.09 6.83
N ALA A 77 8.83 -8.61 5.87
CA ALA A 77 9.91 -9.41 5.26
C ALA A 77 10.89 -9.99 6.29
N HIS A 78 11.20 -9.25 7.34
CA HIS A 78 12.12 -9.67 8.40
C HIS A 78 11.60 -10.83 9.26
N HIS A 79 10.30 -11.13 9.20
CA HIS A 79 9.68 -12.23 9.94
C HIS A 79 9.45 -13.48 9.08
N LEU A 80 9.79 -13.43 7.79
CA LEU A 80 9.58 -14.53 6.86
C LEU A 80 10.84 -15.39 6.77
N ASP A 81 10.63 -16.72 6.70
CA ASP A 81 11.68 -17.65 6.27
C ASP A 81 11.79 -17.60 4.74
N PRO A 82 12.92 -17.14 4.16
CA PRO A 82 13.10 -17.07 2.72
C PRO A 82 12.94 -18.42 2.02
N ARG A 83 13.29 -19.54 2.68
CA ARG A 83 13.14 -20.87 2.07
C ARG A 83 11.68 -21.29 1.99
N ALA A 84 10.89 -20.96 3.01
CA ALA A 84 9.46 -21.22 3.00
C ALA A 84 8.75 -20.38 1.93
N LEU A 85 9.17 -19.11 1.76
CA LEU A 85 8.68 -18.25 0.68
C LEU A 85 9.00 -18.84 -0.70
N ASP A 86 10.26 -19.23 -0.94
CA ASP A 86 10.70 -19.80 -2.22
C ASP A 86 9.95 -21.11 -2.53
N ALA A 87 9.73 -21.97 -1.53
CA ALA A 87 8.98 -23.22 -1.69
C ALA A 87 7.50 -22.98 -2.01
N ALA A 88 6.86 -22.00 -1.37
CA ALA A 88 5.47 -21.63 -1.64
C ALA A 88 5.29 -21.01 -3.03
N LEU A 89 6.27 -20.21 -3.48
CA LEU A 89 6.28 -19.61 -4.81
C LEU A 89 6.60 -20.61 -5.93
N ALA A 90 7.40 -21.64 -5.67
CA ALA A 90 7.72 -22.68 -6.65
C ALA A 90 6.51 -23.52 -7.08
N GLN A 91 5.41 -23.48 -6.31
CA GLN A 91 4.13 -24.13 -6.66
C GLN A 91 3.24 -23.24 -7.54
N GLN A 92 3.66 -22.02 -7.88
CA GLN A 92 2.94 -21.15 -8.79
C GLN A 92 3.49 -21.20 -10.21
N ASP A 93 2.60 -21.50 -11.14
CA ASP A 93 2.84 -21.34 -12.57
C ASP A 93 2.23 -20.02 -13.05
N GLY A 94 2.93 -19.31 -13.94
CA GLY A 94 2.42 -18.12 -14.61
C GLY A 94 2.40 -16.85 -13.75
N THR A 95 1.34 -16.04 -13.91
CA THR A 95 1.13 -14.78 -13.19
C THR A 95 0.03 -14.91 -12.15
N THR A 96 0.12 -14.06 -11.13
CA THR A 96 -0.94 -13.87 -10.13
C THR A 96 -1.51 -12.48 -10.27
N THR A 97 -2.83 -12.39 -10.40
CA THR A 97 -3.55 -11.11 -10.27
C THR A 97 -3.50 -10.67 -8.82
N VAL A 98 -2.95 -9.49 -8.56
CA VAL A 98 -2.82 -8.88 -7.24
C VAL A 98 -3.55 -7.54 -7.22
N THR A 99 -4.33 -7.28 -6.19
CA THR A 99 -5.12 -6.05 -6.08
C THR A 99 -4.30 -4.90 -5.46
N VAL A 100 -4.10 -3.83 -6.22
CA VAL A 100 -3.65 -2.53 -5.69
C VAL A 100 -4.87 -1.71 -5.28
N ALA A 101 -5.27 -1.81 -4.01
CA ALA A 101 -6.35 -1.01 -3.42
C ALA A 101 -5.81 0.16 -2.59
N VAL A 102 -5.87 1.39 -3.10
CA VAL A 102 -5.35 2.57 -2.41
C VAL A 102 -6.38 3.70 -2.35
N THR A 103 -6.15 4.65 -1.46
CA THR A 103 -6.82 5.94 -1.41
C THR A 103 -5.81 7.02 -1.75
N VAL A 104 -6.11 7.83 -2.75
CA VAL A 104 -5.32 9.02 -3.13
C VAL A 104 -6.03 10.24 -2.57
N SER A 105 -5.40 10.91 -1.61
CA SER A 105 -5.92 12.12 -0.98
C SER A 105 -5.11 13.33 -1.41
N ARG A 106 -5.80 14.42 -1.79
CA ARG A 106 -5.20 15.70 -2.15
C ARG A 106 -5.52 16.71 -1.05
N PHE A 107 -4.49 17.30 -0.48
CA PHE A 107 -4.59 18.28 0.60
C PHE A 107 -4.01 19.62 0.14
N VAL A 108 -4.74 20.71 0.37
CA VAL A 108 -4.30 22.07 0.06
C VAL A 108 -3.84 22.74 1.33
N ARG A 109 -2.63 23.33 1.32
CA ARG A 109 -2.14 24.11 2.45
C ARG A 109 -2.97 25.39 2.58
N ALA A 110 -3.54 25.61 3.76
CA ALA A 110 -4.17 26.89 4.11
C ALA A 110 -3.13 28.02 4.07
#